data_AF-A0A820CJ89-F1
#
_entry.id   AF-A0A820CJ89-F1
#
_cell.length_a   1.000
_cell.length_b   1.000
_cell.length_c   1.000
_cell.angle_alpha   90.00
_cell.angle_beta   90.00
_cell.angle_gamma   90.00
#
_symmetry.space_group_name_H-M   'P 1'
#
loop_
_entity.id
_entity.type
_entity.pdbx_description
1 polymer ?
#
loop_
_entity_poly.entity_id
_entity_poly.type
_entity_poly.pdbx_seq_one_letter_code
_entity_poly.pdbx_strand_id
1 'polypeptide(L)'
;MIYFHGGGFLLGSVETYDQATYLMANLTRTTLIAVEYRLAPEYRFPSGLEDCLSVSRELFKNGNNYKINSNRIILSGDSAGGNLALVVSHSLINDGYRPYLLSLLYPSLQFFDFTLPSYRLYLKRNILGVLNENNLLSMVSLLSEDDIQITNDI
;
A
#
# COMPACT_ATOMS: atom_id res chain seq x y z
N MET A 1 -12.78 -3.92 7.89
CA MET A 1 -11.34 -3.77 7.64
C MET A 1 -11.18 -3.32 6.21
N ILE A 2 -10.60 -2.14 6.01
CA ILE A 2 -10.22 -1.65 4.69
C ILE A 2 -8.80 -2.16 4.44
N TYR A 3 -8.61 -2.86 3.33
CA TYR A 3 -7.36 -3.51 2.98
C TYR A 3 -6.78 -2.87 1.71
N PHE A 4 -5.52 -2.45 1.79
CA PHE A 4 -4.74 -1.96 0.65
C PHE A 4 -3.70 -3.02 0.30
N HIS A 5 -3.74 -3.54 -0.92
CA HIS A 5 -2.81 -4.57 -1.35
C HIS A 5 -1.39 -4.04 -1.57
N GLY A 6 -0.39 -4.91 -1.41
CA GLY A 6 1.01 -4.65 -1.74
C GLY A 6 1.29 -4.65 -3.25
N GLY A 7 2.54 -4.91 -3.63
CA GLY A 7 2.98 -4.91 -5.03
C GLY A 7 3.74 -3.65 -5.48
N GLY A 8 4.37 -2.95 -4.54
CA GLY A 8 5.28 -1.84 -4.86
C GLY A 8 4.61 -0.63 -5.50
N PHE A 9 3.28 -0.50 -5.42
CA PHE A 9 2.47 0.51 -6.13
C PHE A 9 2.39 0.30 -7.67
N LEU A 10 3.01 -0.76 -8.20
CA LEU A 10 3.02 -1.07 -9.64
C LEU A 10 2.25 -2.34 -9.99
N LEU A 11 2.11 -3.25 -9.03
CA LEU A 11 1.60 -4.60 -9.23
C LEU A 11 0.51 -4.92 -8.20
N GLY A 12 -0.21 -6.00 -8.48
CA GLY A 12 -1.30 -6.48 -7.64
C GLY A 12 -2.66 -5.99 -8.13
N SER A 13 -3.71 -6.57 -7.57
CA SER A 13 -5.11 -6.22 -7.77
C SER A 13 -5.95 -6.95 -6.71
N VAL A 14 -7.21 -6.60 -6.58
CA VAL A 14 -8.17 -7.31 -5.72
C VAL A 14 -8.28 -8.79 -6.10
N GLU A 15 -8.20 -9.14 -7.38
CA GLU A 15 -8.24 -10.54 -7.83
C GLU A 15 -7.01 -11.32 -7.36
N THR A 16 -5.82 -10.74 -7.48
CA THR A 16 -4.58 -11.42 -7.04
C THR A 16 -4.51 -11.59 -5.52
N TYR A 17 -5.22 -10.73 -4.76
CA TYR A 17 -5.30 -10.76 -3.30
C TYR A 17 -6.58 -11.44 -2.76
N ASP A 18 -7.47 -11.94 -3.61
CA ASP A 18 -8.79 -12.46 -3.21
C ASP A 18 -8.68 -13.59 -2.18
N GLN A 19 -7.84 -14.60 -2.45
CA GLN A 19 -7.66 -15.71 -1.51
C GLN A 19 -7.10 -15.26 -0.15
N ALA A 20 -6.09 -14.39 -0.17
CA ALA A 20 -5.46 -13.89 1.05
C ALA A 20 -6.45 -13.07 1.89
N THR A 21 -7.19 -12.18 1.23
CA THR A 21 -8.18 -11.32 1.88
C THR A 21 -9.39 -12.10 2.37
N TYR A 22 -9.86 -13.11 1.63
CA TYR A 22 -10.88 -14.04 2.08
C TYR A 22 -10.47 -14.78 3.36
N LEU A 23 -9.24 -15.29 3.42
CA LEU A 23 -8.72 -15.96 4.62
C LEU A 23 -8.61 -15.00 5.80
N MET A 24 -8.11 -13.78 5.58
CA MET A 24 -8.04 -12.75 6.62
C MET A 24 -9.42 -12.38 7.16
N ALA A 25 -10.41 -12.16 6.30
CA ALA A 25 -11.78 -11.86 6.70
C ALA A 25 -12.37 -12.98 7.58
N ASN A 26 -12.17 -14.24 7.18
CA ASN A 26 -12.64 -15.41 7.93
C ASN A 26 -11.98 -15.58 9.29
N LEU A 27 -10.65 -15.44 9.36
CA LEU A 27 -9.89 -15.61 10.59
C LEU A 27 -10.17 -14.47 11.59
N THR A 28 -10.29 -13.24 11.10
CA THR A 28 -10.51 -12.05 11.94
C THR A 28 -11.97 -11.80 12.27
N ARG A 29 -12.91 -12.49 11.61
CA ARG A 29 -14.36 -12.27 11.71
C ARG A 29 -14.73 -10.82 11.39
N THR A 30 -14.11 -10.25 10.36
CA THR A 30 -14.38 -8.89 9.91
C THR A 30 -14.93 -8.86 8.49
N THR A 31 -15.80 -7.89 8.21
CA THR A 31 -16.08 -7.50 6.82
C THR A 31 -14.83 -6.84 6.25
N LEU A 32 -14.27 -7.43 5.19
CA LEU A 32 -13.10 -6.90 4.50
C LEU A 32 -13.51 -6.18 3.22
N ILE A 33 -12.92 -5.01 2.98
CA ILE A 33 -13.10 -4.20 1.78
C ILE A 33 -11.72 -4.02 1.17
N ALA A 34 -11.43 -4.73 0.09
CA ALA A 34 -10.19 -4.58 -0.65
C ALA A 34 -10.34 -3.41 -1.63
N VAL A 35 -9.38 -2.50 -1.63
CA VAL A 35 -9.40 -1.32 -2.50
C VAL A 35 -8.59 -1.60 -3.75
N GLU A 36 -9.24 -1.58 -4.91
CA GLU A 36 -8.61 -1.57 -6.22
C GLU A 36 -8.16 -0.13 -6.51
N TYR A 37 -6.94 0.21 -6.09
CA TYR A 37 -6.39 1.56 -6.27
C TYR A 37 -5.58 1.64 -7.57
N ARG A 38 -5.55 2.82 -8.17
CA ARG A 38 -4.78 3.06 -9.41
C ARG A 38 -3.29 2.84 -9.19
N LEU A 39 -2.67 2.12 -10.12
CA LEU A 39 -1.26 1.76 -10.09
C LEU A 39 -0.41 2.64 -11.02
N ALA A 40 0.86 2.74 -10.66
CA ALA A 40 1.85 3.38 -11.49
C ALA A 40 2.50 2.35 -12.44
N PRO A 41 3.07 2.76 -13.58
CA PRO A 41 3.33 4.14 -14.01
C PRO A 41 2.14 4.89 -14.62
N GLU A 42 1.05 4.21 -14.99
CA GLU A 42 -0.12 4.81 -15.65
C GLU A 42 -0.75 5.92 -14.80
N TYR A 43 -0.77 5.72 -13.48
CA TYR A 43 -1.24 6.69 -12.51
C TYR A 43 -0.17 6.92 -11.45
N ARG A 44 0.73 7.86 -11.74
CA ARG A 44 1.81 8.27 -10.83
C ARG A 44 1.27 8.74 -9.46
N PHE A 45 2.15 8.72 -8.46
CA PHE A 45 1.86 9.29 -7.14
C PHE A 45 1.33 10.72 -7.27
N PRO A 46 0.27 11.13 -6.51
CA PRO A 46 -0.40 10.42 -5.42
C PRO A 46 -1.68 9.66 -5.81
N SER A 47 -1.89 9.29 -7.08
CA SER A 47 -3.19 8.78 -7.57
C SER A 47 -3.78 7.62 -6.74
N GLY A 48 -3.01 6.55 -6.50
CA GLY A 48 -3.48 5.42 -5.70
C GLY A 48 -3.71 5.76 -4.22
N LEU A 49 -2.96 6.71 -3.66
CA LEU A 49 -3.19 7.22 -2.30
C LEU A 49 -4.54 7.95 -2.21
N GLU A 50 -4.86 8.80 -3.19
CA GLU A 50 -6.14 9.51 -3.22
C GLU A 50 -7.33 8.55 -3.36
N ASP A 51 -7.19 7.45 -4.11
CA ASP A 51 -8.22 6.41 -4.19
C ASP A 51 -8.47 5.76 -2.82
N CYS A 52 -7.39 5.42 -2.11
CA CYS A 52 -7.46 4.83 -0.78
C CYS A 52 -8.07 5.79 0.26
N LEU A 53 -7.71 7.08 0.19
CA LEU A 53 -8.30 8.13 1.02
C LEU A 53 -9.79 8.32 0.73
N SER A 54 -10.17 8.37 -0.54
CA SER A 54 -11.55 8.54 -0.98
C SER A 54 -12.45 7.44 -0.43
N VAL A 55 -12.07 6.16 -0.64
CA VAL A 55 -12.81 5.00 -0.11
C VAL A 55 -12.86 5.05 1.41
N SER A 56 -11.75 5.36 2.07
CA SER A 56 -11.70 5.37 3.53
C SER A 56 -12.60 6.46 4.11
N ARG A 57 -12.52 7.69 3.60
CA ARG A 57 -13.38 8.81 4.02
C ARG A 57 -14.85 8.50 3.83
N GLU A 58 -15.22 7.88 2.70
CA GLU A 58 -16.60 7.48 2.45
C GLU A 58 -17.10 6.46 3.49
N LEU A 59 -16.28 5.47 3.84
CA LEU A 59 -16.64 4.48 4.86
C LEU A 59 -16.70 5.05 6.28
N PHE A 60 -15.82 5.99 6.63
CA PHE A 60 -15.90 6.70 7.91
C PHE A 60 -17.14 7.60 8.00
N LYS A 61 -17.49 8.30 6.91
CA LYS A 61 -18.61 9.24 6.87
C LYS A 61 -19.97 8.53 6.77
N ASN A 62 -20.06 7.53 5.89
CA ASN A 62 -21.32 6.94 5.43
C ASN A 62 -21.36 5.40 5.57
N GLY A 63 -20.49 4.81 6.39
CA GLY A 63 -20.35 3.35 6.57
C GLY A 63 -21.67 2.61 6.85
N ASN A 64 -22.62 3.26 7.53
CA ASN A 64 -23.94 2.68 7.80
C ASN A 64 -24.71 2.29 6.52
N ASN A 65 -24.53 3.02 5.41
CA ASN A 65 -25.14 2.71 4.12
C ASN A 65 -24.66 1.36 3.56
N TYR A 66 -23.48 0.94 4.00
CA TYR A 66 -22.81 -0.29 3.60
C TYR A 66 -22.86 -1.37 4.70
N LYS A 67 -23.66 -1.15 5.76
CA LYS A 67 -23.72 -2.02 6.96
C LYS A 67 -22.37 -2.14 7.69
N ILE A 68 -21.54 -1.10 7.61
CA ILE A 68 -20.24 -1.02 8.27
C ILE A 68 -20.36 -0.08 9.47
N ASN A 69 -19.85 -0.53 10.62
CA ASN A 69 -19.74 0.30 11.80
C ASN A 69 -18.53 1.26 11.65
N SER A 70 -18.80 2.53 11.34
CA SER A 70 -17.78 3.57 11.16
C SER A 70 -16.87 3.78 12.37
N ASN A 71 -17.32 3.43 13.59
CA ASN A 71 -16.51 3.53 14.81
C ASN A 71 -15.58 2.32 15.04
N ARG A 72 -15.64 1.30 14.17
CA ARG A 72 -14.84 0.07 14.26
C ARG A 72 -14.09 -0.24 12.97
N ILE A 73 -13.72 0.80 12.21
CA ILE A 73 -12.95 0.63 10.98
C ILE A 73 -11.49 0.33 11.31
N ILE A 74 -11.00 -0.78 10.77
CA ILE A 74 -9.60 -1.20 10.80
C ILE A 74 -8.98 -0.84 9.45
N LEU A 75 -7.80 -0.23 9.45
CA LEU A 75 -6.97 -0.04 8.26
C LEU A 75 -5.88 -1.11 8.25
N SER A 76 -5.68 -1.75 7.10
CA SER A 76 -4.71 -2.82 6.95
C SER A 76 -4.07 -2.82 5.56
N GLY A 77 -2.87 -3.35 5.46
CA GLY A 77 -2.21 -3.56 4.19
C GLY A 77 -0.82 -4.20 4.33
N ASP A 78 -0.32 -4.71 3.22
CA ASP A 78 0.99 -5.36 3.14
C ASP A 78 1.98 -4.61 2.26
N SER A 79 3.27 -4.59 2.62
CA SER A 79 4.32 -3.92 1.85
C SER A 79 3.96 -2.48 1.47
N ALA A 80 3.79 -2.19 0.17
CA ALA A 80 3.31 -0.91 -0.35
C ALA A 80 1.90 -0.53 0.15
N GLY A 81 0.98 -1.49 0.25
CA GLY A 81 -0.33 -1.30 0.87
C GLY A 81 -0.24 -1.00 2.37
N GLY A 82 0.79 -1.52 3.04
CA GLY A 82 1.10 -1.17 4.43
C GLY A 82 1.57 0.29 4.57
N ASN A 83 2.29 0.81 3.58
CA ASN A 83 2.60 2.24 3.51
C ASN A 83 1.30 3.07 3.34
N LEU A 84 0.45 2.71 2.38
CA LEU A 84 -0.84 3.36 2.15
C LEU A 84 -1.70 3.35 3.42
N ALA A 85 -1.79 2.22 4.11
CA ALA A 85 -2.54 2.10 5.37
C ALA A 85 -2.09 3.11 6.42
N LEU A 86 -0.77 3.29 6.58
CA LEU A 86 -0.21 4.25 7.53
C LEU A 86 -0.52 5.70 7.12
N VAL A 87 -0.29 6.06 5.86
CA VAL A 87 -0.49 7.44 5.37
C VAL A 87 -1.97 7.81 5.41
N VAL A 88 -2.86 6.91 4.98
CA VAL A 88 -4.32 7.08 5.07
C VAL A 88 -4.75 7.24 6.52
N SER A 89 -4.25 6.42 7.44
CA SER A 89 -4.53 6.55 8.88
C SER A 89 -4.15 7.94 9.40
N HIS A 90 -2.96 8.42 9.07
CA HIS A 90 -2.49 9.74 9.46
C HIS A 90 -3.39 10.86 8.92
N SER A 91 -3.73 10.81 7.63
CA SER A 91 -4.63 11.81 7.01
C SER A 91 -6.03 11.80 7.65
N LEU A 92 -6.61 10.63 7.88
CA LEU A 92 -7.92 10.50 8.55
C LEU A 92 -7.90 11.06 9.97
N ILE A 93 -6.80 10.87 10.70
CA ILE A 93 -6.63 11.46 12.04
C ILE A 93 -6.67 12.99 11.97
N ASN A 94 -6.02 13.58 10.97
CA ASN A 94 -6.05 15.03 10.73
C ASN A 94 -7.44 15.52 10.30
N ASP A 95 -8.21 14.69 9.59
CA ASP A 95 -9.60 14.96 9.22
C ASP A 95 -10.58 14.79 10.41
N GLY A 96 -10.11 14.37 11.59
CA GLY A 96 -10.92 14.18 12.80
C GLY A 96 -11.50 12.77 12.97
N TYR A 97 -11.22 11.85 12.04
CA TYR A 97 -11.60 10.44 12.17
C TYR A 97 -10.59 9.66 13.01
N ARG A 98 -11.00 8.50 13.53
CA ARG A 98 -10.12 7.64 14.34
C ARG A 98 -10.28 6.18 13.91
N PRO A 99 -9.30 5.63 13.17
CA PRO A 99 -9.23 4.20 12.94
C PRO A 99 -9.19 3.42 14.26
N TYR A 100 -9.98 2.36 14.34
CA TYR A 100 -10.06 1.50 15.52
C TYR A 100 -8.76 0.72 15.73
N LEU A 101 -8.14 0.29 14.62
CA LEU A 101 -6.88 -0.44 14.63
C LEU A 101 -6.13 -0.20 13.30
N LEU A 102 -4.81 -0.18 13.36
CA LEU A 102 -3.91 -0.16 12.21
C LEU A 102 -3.09 -1.46 12.20
N SER A 103 -3.26 -2.30 11.17
CA SER A 103 -2.55 -3.58 11.02
C SER A 103 -1.62 -3.50 9.82
N LEU A 104 -0.30 -3.57 10.05
CA LEU A 104 0.70 -3.37 9.01
C LEU A 104 1.50 -4.65 8.79
N LEU A 105 1.39 -5.25 7.61
CA LEU A 105 2.12 -6.47 7.23
C LEU A 105 3.40 -6.07 6.49
N TYR A 106 4.57 -6.21 7.12
CA TYR A 106 5.89 -5.86 6.54
C TYR A 106 5.88 -4.55 5.72
N PRO A 107 5.42 -3.42 6.31
CA PRO A 107 5.12 -2.20 5.55
C PRO A 107 6.39 -1.55 4.98
N SER A 108 6.26 -0.94 3.80
CA SER A 108 7.32 -0.16 3.17
C SER A 108 7.37 1.26 3.74
N LEU A 109 8.01 1.46 4.90
CA LEU A 109 8.04 2.75 5.60
C LEU A 109 9.30 3.58 5.34
N GLN A 110 10.32 2.97 4.73
CA GLN A 110 11.58 3.61 4.41
C GLN A 110 11.97 3.18 3.00
N PHE A 111 12.05 4.16 2.11
CA PHE A 111 12.61 4.01 0.78
C PHE A 111 13.95 4.74 0.82
N PHE A 112 15.04 4.11 0.38
CA PHE A 112 16.38 4.73 0.22
C PHE A 112 17.27 4.91 1.46
N ASP A 113 17.13 4.05 2.49
CA ASP A 113 18.20 3.84 3.48
C ASP A 113 18.63 2.37 3.51
N PHE A 114 19.64 2.06 2.70
CA PHE A 114 20.23 0.72 2.60
C PHE A 114 21.29 0.45 3.68
N THR A 115 21.50 1.40 4.59
CA THR A 115 22.53 1.26 5.63
C THR A 115 22.03 0.50 6.86
N LEU A 116 20.72 0.26 6.97
CA LEU A 116 20.13 -0.46 8.09
C LEU A 116 20.65 -1.90 8.20
N PRO A 117 20.74 -2.47 9.41
CA PRO A 117 21.27 -3.82 9.63
C PRO A 117 20.59 -4.90 8.78
N SER A 118 19.26 -4.84 8.62
CA SER A 118 18.50 -5.79 7.79
C SER A 118 18.90 -5.71 6.31
N TYR A 119 19.02 -4.50 5.75
CA TYR A 119 19.52 -4.33 4.38
C TYR A 119 20.92 -4.90 4.23
N ARG A 120 21.87 -4.53 5.10
CA ARG A 120 23.26 -5.03 5.02
C ARG A 120 23.36 -6.56 5.13
N LEU A 121 22.56 -7.18 5.98
CA LEU A 121 22.58 -8.63 6.21
C LEU A 121 21.94 -9.42 5.04
N TYR A 122 20.92 -8.87 4.38
CA TYR A 122 20.11 -9.60 3.40
C TYR A 122 20.27 -9.12 1.95
N LEU A 123 20.95 -8.00 1.67
CA LEU A 123 21.20 -7.49 0.32
C LEU A 123 21.86 -8.54 -0.59
N LYS A 124 22.82 -9.31 -0.06
CA LYS A 124 23.52 -10.37 -0.81
C LYS A 124 22.64 -11.56 -1.16
N ARG A 125 21.48 -11.73 -0.51
CA ARG A 125 20.61 -12.88 -0.73
C ARG A 125 19.54 -12.66 -1.80
N ASN A 126 19.36 -11.43 -2.28
CA ASN A 126 18.40 -11.01 -3.32
C ASN A 126 17.14 -11.90 -3.44
N ILE A 127 16.52 -12.24 -2.29
CA ILE A 127 15.54 -13.34 -2.20
C ILE A 127 14.28 -13.05 -3.01
N LEU A 128 13.99 -11.78 -3.28
CA LEU A 128 12.78 -11.34 -3.96
C LEU A 128 13.05 -10.71 -5.33
N GLY A 129 14.31 -10.53 -5.75
CA GLY A 129 14.64 -9.80 -6.99
C GLY A 129 14.24 -8.31 -7.00
N VAL A 130 13.63 -7.81 -5.92
CA VAL A 130 13.08 -6.45 -5.78
C VAL A 130 14.16 -5.38 -5.82
N LEU A 131 15.40 -5.70 -5.43
CA LEU A 131 16.55 -4.80 -5.49
C LEU A 131 17.48 -5.24 -6.63
N ASN A 132 17.01 -5.11 -7.86
CA ASN A 132 17.86 -5.09 -9.05
C ASN A 132 17.84 -3.68 -9.66
N GLU A 133 18.82 -3.36 -10.50
CA GLU A 133 18.96 -2.02 -11.09
C GLU A 133 17.68 -1.54 -11.80
N ASN A 134 16.99 -2.43 -12.52
CA ASN A 134 15.75 -2.10 -13.23
C ASN A 134 14.61 -1.71 -12.27
N ASN A 135 14.48 -2.39 -11.13
CA ASN A 135 13.46 -2.11 -10.13
C ASN A 135 13.80 -0.83 -9.35
N LEU A 136 15.08 -0.58 -9.08
CA LEU A 136 15.54 0.68 -8.48
C LEU A 136 15.27 1.86 -9.41
N LEU A 137 15.58 1.72 -10.71
CA LEU A 137 15.31 2.75 -11.71
C LEU A 137 13.81 3.01 -11.88
N SER A 138 12.98 1.96 -11.87
CA SER A 138 11.52 2.10 -11.88
C SER A 138 11.01 2.80 -10.61
N MET A 139 11.58 2.51 -9.44
CA MET A 139 11.21 3.20 -8.20
C MET A 139 11.66 4.67 -8.17
N VAL A 140 12.78 4.99 -8.81
CA VAL A 140 13.27 6.37 -8.96
C VAL A 140 12.43 7.14 -9.98
N SER A 141 12.00 6.50 -11.07
CA SER A 141 11.13 7.13 -12.07
C SER A 141 9.72 7.42 -11.55
N LEU A 142 9.25 6.69 -10.53
CA LEU A 142 8.04 7.05 -9.78
C LEU A 142 8.17 8.39 -9.02
N LEU A 143 9.39 8.87 -8.80
CA LEU A 143 9.70 10.10 -8.06
C LEU A 143 10.22 11.23 -8.96
N SER A 144 10.55 10.97 -10.23
CA SER A 144 10.97 11.99 -11.20
C SER A 144 9.85 12.33 -12.18
N GLU A 145 9.70 13.62 -12.51
CA GLU A 145 8.76 14.04 -13.57
C GLU A 145 9.27 13.64 -14.97
N ASP A 146 10.58 13.46 -15.11
CA ASP A 146 11.26 13.10 -16.36
C ASP A 146 11.33 11.58 -16.58
N ASP A 147 11.01 11.14 -17.80
CA ASP A 147 11.27 9.78 -18.27
C ASP A 147 12.79 9.57 -18.35
N ILE A 148 13.35 8.77 -17.44
CA ILE A 148 14.77 8.39 -17.46
C ILE A 148 14.99 7.48 -18.67
N GLN A 149 15.46 8.05 -19.79
CA GLN A 149 15.89 7.28 -20.95
C GLN A 149 17.13 6.46 -20.60
N ILE A 150 17.01 5.14 -20.70
CA ILE A 150 18.12 4.21 -20.57
C ILE A 150 18.97 4.33 -21.85
N THR A 151 20.05 5.10 -21.80
CA THR A 151 21.13 4.95 -22.78
C THR A 151 21.90 3.68 -22.43
N ASN A 152 21.69 2.62 -23.22
CA ASN A 152 22.47 1.38 -23.16
C ASN A 152 23.89 1.61 -23.71
N ASP A 153 24.70 2.38 -23.00
CA ASP A 153 26.14 2.45 -23.23
C ASP A 153 26.84 1.90 -21.97
N ILE A 154 27.19 0.61 -22.03
CA ILE A 154 28.47 -0.02 -21.65
C ILE A 154 28.48 -1.44 -22.23
#